data_AF-A0A7V4YSU8-F1
#
_entry.id   AF-A0A7V4YSU8-F1
#
_cell.length_a   1.000
_cell.length_b   1.000
_cell.length_c   1.000
_cell.angle_alpha   90.00
_cell.angle_beta   90.00
_cell.angle_gamma   90.00
#
_symmetry.space_group_name_H-M   'P 1'
#
loop_
_entity.id
_entity.type
_entity.pdbx_description
1 polymer ?
#
loop_
_entity_poly.entity_id
_entity_poly.type
_entity_poly.pdbx_seq_one_letter_code
_entity_poly.pdbx_strand_id
1 'polypeptide(L)'
;MKRGVYLIVFVSLLLSCSKKMDFEKRRLPKVRTYLNYLKDEYGRYVFLHGVNVSGSDKFPVNEDPCMTEGGPCQFTLGKVVPSYVGKPFPLEDADRHFKQLRELGFNVIRLTLNWEGIQPVSPDDFDEEYLDYIQKIVEKANEYNIYVLLDMHQDMFSRHLIVYFNNTRDYLNDALLEVLSGVLGIPKELIPTFLALVSLKKSDKIPIDLPYNDAVRGDGAPRWAVKAIMPEKDMDSPYWGYP
;
A
#
# COMPACT_ATOMS: atom_id res chain seq x y z
N MET A 1 39.94 59.00 6.24
CA MET A 1 39.95 57.56 5.89
C MET A 1 38.89 56.69 6.58
N LYS A 2 38.50 56.93 7.85
CA LYS A 2 37.57 56.03 8.56
C LYS A 2 36.10 56.02 8.07
N ARG A 3 35.57 57.14 7.54
CA ARG A 3 34.15 57.22 7.07
C ARG A 3 33.86 56.41 5.79
N GLY A 4 34.84 56.23 4.91
CA GLY A 4 34.66 55.47 3.66
C GLY A 4 34.52 53.96 3.89
N VAL A 5 35.22 53.43 4.90
CA VAL A 5 35.19 52.00 5.24
C VAL A 5 33.83 51.60 5.80
N TYR A 6 33.22 52.42 6.68
CA TYR A 6 31.88 52.14 7.21
C TYR A 6 30.80 52.17 6.12
N LEU A 7 30.89 53.09 5.15
CA LEU A 7 29.93 53.15 4.04
C LEU A 7 30.05 51.92 3.14
N ILE A 8 31.28 51.48 2.83
CA ILE A 8 31.52 50.27 2.03
C ILE A 8 30.96 49.03 2.74
N VAL A 9 31.24 48.86 4.03
CA VAL A 9 30.73 47.73 4.84
C VAL A 9 29.20 47.73 4.88
N PHE A 10 28.57 48.89 5.08
CA PHE A 10 27.11 49.03 5.13
C PHE A 10 26.45 48.74 3.77
N VAL A 11 27.05 49.21 2.67
CA VAL A 11 26.58 48.93 1.30
C VAL A 11 26.74 47.45 0.94
N SER A 12 27.84 46.80 1.35
CA SER A 12 28.03 45.36 1.15
C SER A 12 27.06 44.50 1.98
N LEU A 13 26.68 44.94 3.18
CA LEU A 13 25.63 44.28 3.99
C LEU A 13 24.25 44.40 3.34
N LEU A 14 23.92 45.57 2.76
CA LEU A 14 22.67 45.78 2.03
C LEU A 14 22.60 44.97 0.72
N LEU A 15 23.73 44.81 0.01
CA LEU A 15 23.84 43.96 -1.17
C LEU A 15 23.77 42.46 -0.83
N SER A 16 24.26 42.05 0.36
CA SER A 16 24.18 40.66 0.82
C SER A 16 22.77 40.20 1.20
N CYS A 17 21.86 41.13 1.50
CA CYS A 17 20.45 40.83 1.82
C CYS A 17 19.52 40.82 0.61
N SER A 18 20.01 41.07 -0.61
CA SER A 18 19.16 41.21 -1.80
C SER A 18 18.77 39.90 -2.48
N LYS A 19 19.33 38.75 -2.08
CA LYS A 19 18.84 37.46 -2.59
C LYS A 19 17.58 37.07 -1.83
N LYS A 20 16.41 37.56 -2.28
CA LYS A 20 15.14 36.87 -2.02
C LYS A 20 15.39 35.40 -2.37
N MET A 21 15.35 34.53 -1.36
CA MET A 21 15.39 33.10 -1.59
C MET A 21 14.08 32.75 -2.29
N ASP A 22 14.16 32.58 -3.61
CA ASP A 22 13.04 32.08 -4.39
C ASP A 22 12.81 30.61 -3.99
N PHE A 23 11.83 30.40 -3.12
CA PHE A 23 11.49 29.08 -2.57
C PHE A 23 10.66 28.24 -3.55
N GLU A 24 10.05 28.86 -4.55
CA GLU A 24 9.00 28.20 -5.35
C GLU A 24 9.53 27.45 -6.57
N LYS A 25 10.77 27.71 -7.02
CA LYS A 25 11.31 27.16 -8.28
C LYS A 25 12.67 26.47 -8.19
N ARG A 26 13.09 26.06 -7.00
CA ARG A 26 14.35 25.32 -6.86
C ARG A 26 14.07 23.83 -6.91
N ARG A 27 14.85 23.11 -7.72
CA ARG A 27 14.96 21.65 -7.65
C ARG A 27 15.00 21.22 -6.19
N LEU A 28 14.18 20.23 -5.83
CA LEU A 28 14.15 19.71 -4.47
C LEU A 28 15.57 19.26 -4.06
N PRO A 29 16.18 19.89 -3.05
CA PRO A 29 17.59 19.69 -2.78
C PRO A 29 17.87 18.31 -2.20
N LYS A 30 19.04 17.75 -2.47
CA LYS A 30 19.44 16.47 -1.87
C LYS A 30 19.57 16.63 -0.35
N VAL A 31 19.06 15.64 0.37
CA VAL A 31 19.10 15.56 1.83
C VAL A 31 20.14 14.53 2.26
N ARG A 32 20.87 14.84 3.34
CA ARG A 32 21.83 13.95 3.99
C ARG A 32 21.63 13.95 5.50
N THR A 33 22.07 12.87 6.14
CA THR A 33 22.14 12.80 7.60
C THR A 33 23.25 13.72 8.13
N TYR A 34 22.99 14.35 9.26
CA TYR A 34 23.95 15.13 10.03
C TYR A 34 23.63 14.94 11.51
N LEU A 35 24.39 14.06 12.18
CA LEU A 35 24.06 13.58 13.52
C LEU A 35 22.61 13.04 13.53
N ASN A 36 21.75 13.59 14.40
CA ASN A 36 20.35 13.21 14.54
C ASN A 36 19.39 14.06 13.68
N TYR A 37 19.92 14.80 12.70
CA TYR A 37 19.14 15.70 11.86
C TYR A 37 19.33 15.38 10.38
N LEU A 38 18.40 15.89 9.57
CA LEU A 38 18.53 15.94 8.13
C LEU A 38 18.94 17.36 7.72
N LYS A 39 19.92 17.45 6.82
CA LYS A 39 20.34 18.70 6.19
C LYS A 39 20.26 18.60 4.68
N ASP A 40 19.85 19.69 4.05
CA ASP A 40 19.91 19.81 2.60
C ASP A 40 21.28 20.30 2.10
N GLU A 41 21.42 20.39 0.77
CA GLU A 41 22.63 20.88 0.11
C GLU A 41 22.99 22.34 0.45
N TYR A 42 22.02 23.13 0.92
CA TYR A 42 22.23 24.51 1.36
C TYR A 42 22.61 24.62 2.84
N GLY A 43 22.70 23.49 3.55
CA GLY A 43 23.03 23.43 4.98
C GLY A 43 21.85 23.74 5.90
N ARG A 44 20.62 23.83 5.37
CA ARG A 44 19.40 24.05 6.16
C ARG A 44 18.98 22.75 6.84
N TYR A 45 18.44 22.86 8.06
CA TYR A 45 17.78 21.72 8.70
C TYR A 45 16.44 21.44 8.02
N VAL A 46 16.17 20.17 7.70
CA VAL A 46 14.96 19.73 7.02
C VAL A 46 14.07 18.97 8.00
N PHE A 47 12.85 19.45 8.16
CA PHE A 47 11.79 18.77 8.91
C PHE A 47 10.82 18.16 7.91
N LEU A 48 10.58 16.86 8.03
CA LEU A 48 9.74 16.12 7.10
C LEU A 48 8.38 15.86 7.75
N HIS A 49 7.32 16.46 7.23
CA HIS A 49 5.95 16.23 7.64
C HIS A 49 5.15 15.76 6.42
N GLY A 50 4.49 14.62 6.54
CA GLY A 50 3.93 13.93 5.39
C GLY A 50 2.91 12.86 5.73
N VAL A 51 2.55 12.11 4.70
CA VAL A 51 1.54 11.04 4.75
C VAL A 51 2.04 9.77 4.04
N ASN A 52 1.38 8.65 4.29
CA ASN A 52 1.59 7.42 3.52
C ASN A 52 0.78 7.46 2.22
N VAL A 53 1.35 6.95 1.13
CA VAL A 53 0.74 6.91 -0.20
C VAL A 53 1.09 5.55 -0.83
N SER A 54 0.18 4.59 -0.95
CA SER A 54 -1.08 4.45 -0.22
C SER A 54 -1.40 2.97 0.08
N GLY A 55 -2.36 2.71 0.98
CA GLY A 55 -2.81 1.33 1.24
C GLY A 55 -3.39 0.60 0.01
N SER A 56 -3.73 1.30 -1.08
CA SER A 56 -4.18 0.67 -2.33
C SER A 56 -3.08 -0.11 -3.04
N ASP A 57 -1.80 0.15 -2.73
CA ASP A 57 -0.62 -0.52 -3.31
C ASP A 57 -0.43 -1.95 -2.83
N LYS A 58 -1.21 -2.39 -1.84
CA LYS A 58 -1.05 -3.72 -1.21
C LYS A 58 -1.48 -4.86 -2.11
N PHE A 59 -2.43 -4.61 -3.00
CA PHE A 59 -2.99 -5.63 -3.90
C PHE A 59 -2.86 -5.21 -5.36
N PRO A 60 -2.59 -6.18 -6.26
CA PRO A 60 -2.43 -5.91 -7.68
C PRO A 60 -3.77 -5.50 -8.30
N VAL A 61 -3.72 -4.72 -9.38
CA VAL A 61 -4.91 -4.22 -10.08
C VAL A 61 -5.77 -5.35 -10.64
N ASN A 62 -5.14 -6.43 -11.09
CA ASN A 62 -5.79 -7.54 -11.79
C ASN A 62 -6.23 -8.71 -10.88
N GLU A 63 -5.93 -8.65 -9.59
CA GLU A 63 -6.45 -9.61 -8.59
C GLU A 63 -6.97 -8.87 -7.35
N ASP A 64 -7.42 -7.62 -7.49
CA ASP A 64 -7.90 -6.81 -6.37
C ASP A 64 -9.13 -7.47 -5.74
N PRO A 65 -9.02 -8.02 -4.52
CA PRO A 65 -9.94 -9.07 -4.14
C PRO A 65 -11.27 -8.58 -3.62
N CYS A 66 -11.42 -7.32 -3.17
CA CYS A 66 -12.66 -6.90 -2.49
C CYS A 66 -13.00 -5.41 -2.68
N MET A 67 -12.28 -4.69 -3.56
CA MET A 67 -12.46 -3.25 -3.79
C MET A 67 -13.08 -2.91 -5.16
N THR A 68 -13.33 -3.90 -6.02
CA THR A 68 -14.16 -3.68 -7.21
C THR A 68 -15.63 -3.56 -6.81
N GLU A 69 -16.13 -2.33 -6.78
CA GLU A 69 -17.53 -1.90 -6.62
C GLU A 69 -18.59 -3.02 -6.61
N GLY A 70 -18.84 -3.60 -5.43
CA GLY A 70 -19.95 -4.55 -5.22
C GLY A 70 -19.80 -5.92 -5.87
N GLY A 71 -18.63 -6.26 -6.43
CA GLY A 71 -18.33 -7.59 -6.95
C GLY A 71 -18.02 -8.61 -5.84
N PRO A 72 -18.23 -9.92 -6.09
CA PRO A 72 -17.83 -10.95 -5.14
C PRO A 72 -16.31 -10.94 -4.99
N CYS A 73 -15.82 -11.22 -3.77
CA CYS A 73 -14.38 -11.20 -3.56
C CYS A 73 -13.69 -12.24 -4.47
N GLN A 74 -12.70 -11.81 -5.25
CA GLN A 74 -11.98 -12.70 -6.17
C GLN A 74 -10.79 -13.33 -5.46
N PHE A 75 -10.81 -14.66 -5.38
CA PHE A 75 -9.75 -15.46 -4.75
C PHE A 75 -8.91 -16.21 -5.79
N THR A 76 -8.54 -15.54 -6.88
CA THR A 76 -7.70 -16.10 -7.97
C THR A 76 -6.20 -16.02 -7.66
N LEU A 77 -5.83 -16.08 -6.36
CA LEU A 77 -4.47 -15.84 -5.89
C LEU A 77 -3.41 -16.65 -6.65
N GLY A 78 -2.54 -15.95 -7.39
CA GLY A 78 -1.37 -16.55 -8.02
C GLY A 78 -1.68 -17.42 -9.23
N LYS A 79 -2.90 -17.31 -9.79
CA LYS A 79 -3.27 -17.93 -11.07
C LYS A 79 -2.90 -17.04 -12.26
N VAL A 80 -2.74 -15.74 -12.04
CA VAL A 80 -2.23 -14.80 -13.03
C VAL A 80 -1.00 -14.07 -12.49
N VAL A 81 -0.19 -13.53 -13.39
CA VAL A 81 0.93 -12.67 -13.00
C VAL A 81 0.32 -11.37 -12.45
N PRO A 82 0.64 -10.97 -11.21
CA PRO A 82 0.10 -9.74 -10.63
C PRO A 82 0.69 -8.52 -11.34
N SER A 83 -0.12 -7.48 -11.55
CA SER A 83 0.35 -6.17 -12.02
C SER A 83 0.02 -5.08 -11.03
N TYR A 84 1.02 -4.25 -10.73
CA TYR A 84 0.91 -3.10 -9.82
C TYR A 84 0.97 -1.75 -10.55
N VAL A 85 1.10 -1.76 -11.88
CA VAL A 85 1.09 -0.55 -12.71
C VAL A 85 -0.24 0.19 -12.52
N GLY A 86 -0.18 1.49 -12.21
CA GLY A 86 -1.37 2.31 -11.93
C GLY A 86 -1.82 2.32 -10.46
N LYS A 87 -1.10 1.65 -9.55
CA LYS A 87 -1.23 1.82 -8.09
C LYS A 87 -0.16 2.80 -7.58
N PRO A 88 -0.42 3.73 -6.64
CA PRO A 88 -1.62 3.79 -5.80
C PRO A 88 -2.83 4.42 -6.48
N PHE A 89 -2.62 5.15 -7.56
CA PHE A 89 -3.63 5.84 -8.35
C PHE A 89 -3.11 6.05 -9.78
N PRO A 90 -3.98 6.24 -10.80
CA PRO A 90 -3.54 6.51 -12.16
C PRO A 90 -2.60 7.72 -12.26
N LEU A 91 -1.62 7.68 -13.16
CA LEU A 91 -0.58 8.72 -13.23
C LEU A 91 -1.17 10.11 -13.53
N GLU A 92 -2.26 10.18 -14.29
CA GLU A 92 -3.02 11.40 -14.59
C GLU A 92 -3.61 12.08 -13.35
N ASP A 93 -3.82 11.35 -12.25
CA ASP A 93 -4.30 11.89 -10.98
C ASP A 93 -3.18 12.45 -10.10
N ALA A 94 -1.91 12.18 -10.42
CA ALA A 94 -0.76 12.55 -9.60
C ALA A 94 -0.67 14.05 -9.34
N ASP A 95 -0.87 14.87 -10.37
CA ASP A 95 -0.81 16.34 -10.27
C ASP A 95 -1.85 16.87 -9.29
N ARG A 96 -3.07 16.32 -9.32
CA ARG A 96 -4.16 16.69 -8.40
C ARG A 96 -3.80 16.33 -6.96
N HIS A 97 -3.32 15.10 -6.73
CA HIS A 97 -2.96 14.61 -5.39
C HIS A 97 -1.78 15.38 -4.79
N PHE A 98 -0.68 15.55 -5.53
CA PHE A 98 0.51 16.22 -5.02
C PHE A 98 0.30 17.71 -4.83
N LYS A 99 -0.47 18.37 -5.70
CA LYS A 99 -0.91 19.75 -5.46
C LYS A 99 -1.65 19.89 -4.13
N GLN A 100 -2.64 19.02 -3.88
CA GLN A 100 -3.40 19.04 -2.64
C GLN A 100 -2.51 18.82 -1.41
N LEU A 101 -1.58 17.85 -1.45
CA LEU A 101 -0.65 17.61 -0.34
C LEU A 101 0.23 18.84 -0.06
N ARG A 102 0.68 19.55 -1.10
CA ARG A 102 1.45 20.79 -0.95
C ARG A 102 0.63 21.93 -0.37
N GLU A 103 -0.61 22.11 -0.80
CA GLU A 103 -1.52 23.12 -0.26
C GLU A 103 -1.81 22.87 1.23
N LEU A 104 -1.81 21.61 1.67
CA LEU A 104 -1.90 21.23 3.08
C LEU A 104 -0.58 21.39 3.86
N GLY A 105 0.52 21.77 3.20
CA GLY A 105 1.82 22.00 3.81
C GLY A 105 2.71 20.76 3.96
N PHE A 106 2.31 19.61 3.41
CA PHE A 106 3.16 18.41 3.44
C PHE A 106 4.35 18.55 2.50
N ASN A 107 5.49 17.97 2.90
CA ASN A 107 6.73 18.03 2.14
C ASN A 107 7.41 16.67 1.95
N VAL A 108 6.81 15.60 2.45
CA VAL A 108 7.25 14.23 2.18
C VAL A 108 6.03 13.33 1.98
N ILE A 109 6.20 12.28 1.19
CA ILE A 109 5.32 11.11 1.19
C ILE A 109 6.14 9.86 1.50
N ARG A 110 5.55 8.92 2.23
CA ARG A 110 6.02 7.53 2.29
C ARG A 110 5.29 6.76 1.21
N LEU A 111 5.97 6.53 0.09
CA LEU A 111 5.44 5.82 -1.06
C LEU A 111 5.59 4.31 -0.83
N THR A 112 4.48 3.63 -0.59
CA THR A 112 4.43 2.19 -0.40
C THR A 112 4.60 1.48 -1.74
N LEU A 113 5.47 0.47 -1.76
CA LEU A 113 5.66 -0.42 -2.89
C LEU A 113 5.99 -1.82 -2.36
N ASN A 114 5.60 -2.85 -3.09
CA ASN A 114 5.69 -4.22 -2.61
C ASN A 114 6.74 -5.00 -3.40
N TRP A 115 7.38 -5.97 -2.75
CA TRP A 115 8.36 -6.84 -3.40
C TRP A 115 7.72 -7.62 -4.55
N GLU A 116 6.47 -8.06 -4.39
CA GLU A 116 5.70 -8.71 -5.44
C GLU A 116 5.49 -7.81 -6.65
N GLY A 117 5.36 -6.49 -6.46
CA GLY A 117 5.29 -5.56 -7.58
C GLY A 117 6.61 -5.44 -8.34
N ILE A 118 7.75 -5.50 -7.64
CA ILE A 118 9.07 -5.39 -8.28
C ILE A 118 9.47 -6.71 -8.96
N GLN A 119 9.20 -7.85 -8.32
CA GLN A 119 9.62 -9.17 -8.80
C GLN A 119 8.45 -10.18 -8.77
N PRO A 120 7.44 -10.02 -9.64
CA PRO A 120 6.20 -10.78 -9.54
C PRO A 120 6.37 -12.27 -9.86
N VAL A 121 7.30 -12.64 -10.74
CA VAL A 121 7.42 -13.99 -11.32
C VAL A 121 8.54 -14.80 -10.68
N SER A 122 9.74 -14.23 -10.54
CA SER A 122 10.94 -14.93 -10.07
C SER A 122 11.96 -13.96 -9.44
N PRO A 123 12.99 -14.43 -8.73
CA PRO A 123 14.02 -13.58 -8.13
C PRO A 123 14.91 -12.84 -9.15
N ASP A 124 14.88 -13.21 -10.43
CA ASP A 124 15.69 -12.60 -11.47
C ASP A 124 14.86 -11.74 -12.44
N ASP A 125 13.53 -11.80 -12.35
CA ASP A 125 12.60 -11.12 -13.25
C ASP A 125 12.03 -9.87 -12.60
N PHE A 126 12.54 -8.71 -13.00
CA PHE A 126 12.04 -7.40 -12.56
C PHE A 126 10.89 -6.92 -13.47
N ASP A 127 9.84 -6.38 -12.86
CA ASP A 127 8.78 -5.67 -13.59
C ASP A 127 9.23 -4.24 -13.91
N GLU A 128 9.93 -4.09 -15.04
CA GLU A 128 10.42 -2.80 -15.54
C GLU A 128 9.29 -1.80 -15.78
N GLU A 129 8.09 -2.26 -16.17
CA GLU A 129 6.94 -1.38 -16.39
C GLU A 129 6.47 -0.76 -15.08
N TYR A 130 6.42 -1.57 -14.01
CA TYR A 130 6.12 -1.08 -12.67
C TYR A 130 7.21 -0.13 -12.15
N LEU A 131 8.49 -0.45 -12.34
CA LEU A 131 9.60 0.42 -11.94
C LEU A 131 9.56 1.78 -12.65
N ASP A 132 9.32 1.78 -13.97
CA ASP A 132 9.13 3.00 -14.77
C ASP A 132 7.94 3.83 -14.28
N TYR A 133 6.85 3.16 -13.93
CA TYR A 133 5.67 3.80 -13.37
C TYR A 133 5.96 4.45 -12.01
N ILE A 134 6.66 3.76 -11.10
CA ILE A 134 7.08 4.33 -9.80
C ILE A 134 8.02 5.51 -10.01
N GLN A 135 8.96 5.43 -10.96
CA GLN A 135 9.82 6.56 -11.30
C GLN A 135 9.00 7.79 -11.70
N LYS A 136 7.99 7.65 -12.57
CA LYS A 136 7.11 8.75 -12.97
C LYS A 136 6.35 9.37 -11.79
N ILE A 137 5.89 8.55 -10.84
CA ILE A 137 5.25 9.04 -9.60
C ILE A 137 6.24 9.86 -8.76
N VAL A 138 7.49 9.38 -8.61
CA VAL A 138 8.56 10.09 -7.88
C VAL A 138 8.93 11.41 -8.55
N GLU A 139 9.05 11.42 -9.88
CA GLU A 139 9.30 12.62 -10.67
C GLU A 139 8.18 13.64 -10.47
N LYS A 140 6.92 13.19 -10.53
CA LYS A 140 5.74 14.02 -10.27
C LYS A 140 5.77 14.60 -8.86
N ALA A 141 6.04 13.82 -7.83
CA ALA A 141 6.17 14.34 -6.47
C ALA A 141 7.25 15.43 -6.36
N ASN A 142 8.37 15.29 -7.09
CA ASN A 142 9.46 16.26 -7.13
C ASN A 142 9.05 17.61 -7.76
N GLU A 143 8.25 17.59 -8.83
CA GLU A 143 7.69 18.81 -9.46
C GLU A 143 6.92 19.67 -8.43
N TYR A 144 6.32 19.03 -7.43
CA TYR A 144 5.59 19.67 -6.34
C TYR A 144 6.44 19.97 -5.10
N ASN A 145 7.77 19.74 -5.11
CA ASN A 145 8.64 19.87 -3.94
C ASN A 145 8.24 18.95 -2.78
N ILE A 146 7.90 17.71 -3.08
CA ILE A 146 7.61 16.63 -2.13
C ILE A 146 8.76 15.62 -2.18
N TYR A 147 9.39 15.34 -1.04
CA TYR A 147 10.33 14.24 -0.89
C TYR A 147 9.59 12.89 -0.92
N VAL A 148 10.22 11.86 -1.46
CA VAL A 148 9.66 10.51 -1.44
C VAL A 148 10.56 9.60 -0.61
N LEU A 149 9.96 8.97 0.41
CA LEU A 149 10.52 7.81 1.09
C LEU A 149 9.93 6.56 0.44
N LEU A 150 10.76 5.83 -0.30
CA LEU A 150 10.38 4.52 -0.85
C LEU A 150 10.31 3.49 0.28
N ASP A 151 9.16 2.87 0.44
CA ASP A 151 8.86 1.93 1.50
C ASP A 151 8.52 0.56 0.91
N MET A 152 9.45 -0.39 1.04
CA MET A 152 9.23 -1.79 0.68
C MET A 152 8.26 -2.41 1.70
N HIS A 153 6.97 -2.27 1.44
CA HIS A 153 5.90 -2.54 2.37
C HIS A 153 5.54 -4.03 2.44
N GLN A 154 5.06 -4.44 3.61
CA GLN A 154 4.41 -5.72 3.84
C GLN A 154 3.52 -5.63 5.07
N ASP A 155 2.40 -6.34 5.03
CA ASP A 155 1.69 -6.82 6.22
C ASP A 155 1.53 -8.33 6.11
N MET A 156 1.77 -9.07 7.20
CA MET A 156 1.65 -10.53 7.22
C MET A 156 2.44 -11.22 6.08
N PHE A 157 3.58 -10.65 5.70
CA PHE A 157 4.55 -11.13 4.71
C PHE A 157 4.07 -11.23 3.25
N SER A 158 2.91 -11.81 2.97
CA SER A 158 2.46 -12.06 1.59
C SER A 158 0.96 -12.30 1.48
N ARG A 159 0.36 -11.87 0.37
CA ARG A 159 -1.04 -12.17 0.03
C ARG A 159 -1.32 -13.63 -0.27
N HIS A 160 -0.26 -14.43 -0.49
CA HIS A 160 -0.38 -15.87 -0.73
C HIS A 160 -0.46 -16.69 0.56
N LEU A 161 -0.18 -16.07 1.72
CA LEU A 161 -0.52 -16.61 3.04
C LEU A 161 -1.96 -16.22 3.34
N ILE A 162 -2.88 -17.12 3.05
CA ILE A 162 -4.32 -16.87 3.12
C ILE A 162 -4.99 -17.82 4.10
N VAL A 163 -5.98 -17.32 4.82
CA VAL A 163 -6.96 -18.12 5.59
C VAL A 163 -8.35 -17.67 5.17
N TYR A 164 -9.16 -18.60 4.67
CA TYR A 164 -10.54 -18.37 4.32
C TYR A 164 -11.44 -18.39 5.55
N PHE A 165 -12.45 -17.53 5.55
CA PHE A 165 -13.48 -17.50 6.58
C PHE A 165 -14.82 -17.08 5.98
N ASN A 166 -15.88 -17.27 6.76
CA ASN A 166 -17.19 -16.76 6.42
C ASN A 166 -17.45 -15.44 7.15
N ASN A 167 -17.54 -14.35 6.41
CA ASN A 167 -18.11 -13.10 6.90
C ASN A 167 -19.64 -13.21 6.92
N THR A 168 -20.15 -13.65 8.06
CA THR A 168 -21.56 -13.97 8.26
C THR A 168 -22.48 -12.75 8.30
N ARG A 169 -21.93 -11.54 8.49
CA ARG A 169 -22.69 -10.29 8.47
C ARG A 169 -23.35 -10.04 7.11
N ASP A 170 -22.76 -10.56 6.04
CA ASP A 170 -23.17 -10.23 4.68
C ASP A 170 -24.41 -11.01 4.22
N TYR A 171 -24.77 -12.10 4.92
CA TYR A 171 -25.84 -13.00 4.45
C TYR A 171 -26.69 -13.66 5.54
N LEU A 172 -26.29 -13.64 6.81
CA LEU A 172 -27.12 -14.21 7.87
C LEU A 172 -28.26 -13.27 8.27
N ASN A 173 -29.45 -13.84 8.43
CA ASN A 173 -30.60 -13.21 9.05
C ASN A 173 -31.20 -14.15 10.10
N ASP A 174 -32.11 -13.64 10.94
CA ASP A 174 -32.69 -14.43 12.04
C ASP A 174 -33.37 -15.72 11.57
N ALA A 175 -34.05 -15.71 10.42
CA ALA A 175 -34.69 -16.90 9.88
C ALA A 175 -33.68 -18.00 9.53
N LEU A 176 -32.55 -17.61 8.93
CA LEU A 176 -31.47 -18.54 8.58
C LEU A 176 -30.76 -19.08 9.82
N LEU A 177 -30.58 -18.23 10.85
CA LEU A 177 -30.01 -18.63 12.13
C LEU A 177 -30.87 -19.69 12.83
N GLU A 178 -32.20 -19.53 12.87
CA GLU A 178 -33.09 -20.52 13.48
C GLU A 178 -33.06 -21.86 12.75
N VAL A 179 -33.04 -21.85 11.41
CA VAL A 179 -32.89 -23.08 10.60
C VAL A 179 -31.58 -23.78 10.92
N LEU A 180 -30.47 -23.05 10.92
CA LEU A 180 -29.15 -23.62 11.19
C LEU A 180 -29.00 -24.09 12.63
N SER A 181 -29.63 -23.41 13.59
CA SER A 181 -29.68 -23.81 15.00
C SER A 181 -30.31 -25.19 15.14
N GLY A 182 -31.47 -25.39 14.50
CA GLY A 182 -32.17 -26.66 14.50
C GLY A 182 -31.41 -27.79 13.79
N VAL A 183 -30.78 -27.48 12.65
CA VAL A 183 -30.01 -28.47 11.86
C VAL A 183 -28.71 -28.89 12.56
N LEU A 184 -27.99 -27.93 13.14
CA LEU A 184 -26.67 -28.16 13.76
C LEU A 184 -26.76 -28.55 15.24
N GLY A 185 -27.89 -28.30 15.89
CA GLY A 185 -28.07 -28.51 17.34
C GLY A 185 -27.23 -27.54 18.19
N ILE A 186 -26.91 -26.36 17.65
CA ILE A 186 -26.07 -25.34 18.28
C ILE A 186 -26.93 -24.09 18.51
N PRO A 187 -26.86 -23.43 19.70
CA PRO A 187 -27.53 -22.16 19.94
C PRO A 187 -27.28 -21.14 18.83
N LYS A 188 -28.33 -20.40 18.44
CA LYS A 188 -28.26 -19.46 17.32
C LYS A 188 -27.19 -18.39 17.47
N GLU A 189 -26.87 -18.03 18.70
CA GLU A 189 -25.84 -17.05 19.06
C GLU A 189 -24.42 -17.56 18.72
N LEU A 190 -24.21 -18.87 18.65
CA LEU A 190 -22.92 -19.50 18.34
C LEU A 190 -22.76 -19.85 16.85
N ILE A 191 -23.83 -19.79 16.06
CA ILE A 191 -23.79 -20.11 14.63
C ILE A 191 -22.82 -19.21 13.86
N PRO A 192 -22.76 -17.87 14.08
CA PRO A 192 -21.79 -17.04 13.37
C PRO A 192 -20.34 -17.49 13.61
N THR A 193 -20.00 -17.78 14.88
CA THR A 193 -18.66 -18.27 15.25
C THR A 193 -18.36 -19.63 14.62
N PHE A 194 -19.35 -20.53 14.57
CA PHE A 194 -19.19 -21.82 13.93
C PHE A 194 -18.98 -21.69 12.41
N LEU A 195 -19.82 -20.90 11.74
CA LEU A 195 -19.73 -20.70 10.29
C LEU A 195 -18.46 -19.97 9.89
N ALA A 196 -17.95 -19.04 10.71
CA ALA A 196 -16.68 -18.37 10.44
C ALA A 196 -15.52 -19.36 10.19
N LEU A 197 -15.58 -20.55 10.77
CA LEU A 197 -14.56 -21.59 10.67
C LEU A 197 -14.89 -22.69 9.65
N VAL A 198 -16.15 -22.80 9.20
CA VAL A 198 -16.62 -23.97 8.45
C VAL A 198 -17.45 -23.55 7.23
N SER A 199 -17.01 -23.97 6.05
CA SER A 199 -17.85 -23.94 4.86
C SER A 199 -18.91 -25.07 4.92
N LEU A 200 -20.17 -24.76 4.63
CA LEU A 200 -21.23 -25.77 4.53
C LEU A 200 -21.56 -26.07 3.08
N LYS A 201 -21.64 -27.35 2.74
CA LYS A 201 -22.17 -27.79 1.45
C LYS A 201 -23.61 -28.24 1.57
N LYS A 202 -24.41 -27.88 0.58
CA LYS A 202 -25.81 -28.35 0.49
C LYS A 202 -25.85 -29.88 0.48
N SER A 203 -26.70 -30.45 1.32
CA SER A 203 -26.94 -31.89 1.46
C SER A 203 -28.36 -32.15 1.96
N ASP A 204 -28.75 -33.42 2.11
CA ASP A 204 -30.07 -33.80 2.63
C ASP A 204 -30.37 -33.23 4.02
N LYS A 205 -29.32 -32.94 4.82
CA LYS A 205 -29.43 -32.34 6.16
C LYS A 205 -29.18 -30.83 6.17
N ILE A 206 -28.41 -30.30 5.21
CA ILE A 206 -28.04 -28.89 5.14
C ILE A 206 -28.69 -28.29 3.89
N PRO A 207 -29.75 -27.47 4.03
CA PRO A 207 -30.54 -27.02 2.88
C PRO A 207 -29.86 -25.95 2.01
N ILE A 208 -28.74 -25.42 2.46
CA ILE A 208 -28.04 -24.27 1.87
C ILE A 208 -26.59 -24.61 1.53
N ASP A 209 -26.05 -23.90 0.56
CA ASP A 209 -24.62 -23.86 0.28
C ASP A 209 -24.05 -22.57 0.89
N LEU A 210 -23.02 -22.71 1.71
CA LEU A 210 -22.30 -21.59 2.34
C LEU A 210 -20.79 -21.82 2.17
N PRO A 211 -20.23 -21.56 0.98
CA PRO A 211 -18.79 -21.54 0.80
C PRO A 211 -18.18 -20.38 1.61
N TYR A 212 -16.87 -20.42 1.86
CA TYR A 212 -16.14 -19.26 2.37
C TYR A 212 -16.34 -18.07 1.42
N ASN A 213 -16.65 -16.90 1.97
CA ASN A 213 -16.94 -15.68 1.20
C ASN A 213 -15.92 -14.56 1.46
N ASP A 214 -15.00 -14.75 2.40
CA ASP A 214 -14.00 -13.76 2.77
C ASP A 214 -12.67 -14.45 3.11
N ALA A 215 -11.60 -13.66 3.22
CA ALA A 215 -10.29 -14.17 3.57
C ALA A 215 -9.41 -13.14 4.27
N VAL A 216 -8.64 -13.63 5.25
CA VAL A 216 -7.52 -12.88 5.84
C VAL A 216 -6.25 -13.26 5.09
N ARG A 217 -5.49 -12.26 4.64
CA ARG A 217 -4.19 -12.43 3.96
C ARG A 217 -3.32 -11.21 4.12
N GLY A 218 -2.02 -11.38 3.90
CA GLY A 218 -1.06 -10.29 3.90
C GLY A 218 -0.88 -9.59 2.55
N ASP A 219 0.26 -8.93 2.41
CA ASP A 219 0.83 -8.34 1.20
C ASP A 219 2.36 -8.24 1.34
N GLY A 220 3.04 -7.91 0.25
CA GLY A 220 4.49 -7.69 0.26
C GLY A 220 5.25 -8.65 -0.64
N ALA A 221 5.50 -9.88 -0.17
CA ALA A 221 6.35 -10.84 -0.86
C ALA A 221 5.63 -11.61 -1.99
N PRO A 222 6.30 -11.88 -3.13
CA PRO A 222 5.75 -12.65 -4.24
C PRO A 222 5.58 -14.13 -3.91
N ARG A 223 4.76 -14.83 -4.72
CA ARG A 223 4.47 -16.26 -4.55
C ARG A 223 5.73 -17.13 -4.48
N TRP A 224 6.69 -16.87 -5.36
CA TRP A 224 7.93 -17.65 -5.42
C TRP A 224 8.76 -17.50 -4.14
N ALA A 225 8.73 -16.34 -3.49
CA ALA A 225 9.42 -16.12 -2.22
C ALA A 225 8.76 -16.91 -1.09
N VAL A 226 7.42 -16.96 -1.07
CA VAL A 226 6.67 -17.82 -0.13
C VAL A 226 7.03 -19.30 -0.34
N LYS A 227 7.04 -19.78 -1.59
CA LYS A 227 7.45 -21.16 -1.92
C LYS A 227 8.88 -21.47 -1.47
N ALA A 228 9.78 -20.49 -1.53
CA ALA A 228 11.17 -20.68 -1.10
C ALA A 228 11.30 -20.83 0.42
N ILE A 229 10.49 -20.13 1.22
CA ILE A 229 10.54 -20.19 2.70
C ILE A 229 9.65 -21.29 3.31
N MET A 230 8.67 -21.79 2.56
CA MET A 230 7.75 -22.86 2.96
C MET A 230 7.71 -23.98 1.91
N PRO A 231 8.85 -24.63 1.61
CA PRO A 231 8.93 -25.64 0.55
C PRO A 231 8.07 -26.89 0.84
N GLU A 232 7.72 -27.14 2.10
CA GLU A 232 6.84 -28.23 2.50
C GLU A 232 5.34 -27.96 2.25
N LYS A 233 4.98 -26.72 1.89
CA LYS A 233 3.60 -26.31 1.68
C LYS A 233 3.22 -26.35 0.21
N ASP A 234 2.14 -27.07 -0.09
CA ASP A 234 1.54 -27.09 -1.42
C ASP A 234 0.50 -25.96 -1.55
N MET A 235 0.95 -24.81 -2.06
CA MET A 235 0.11 -23.65 -2.33
C MET A 235 -0.83 -23.82 -3.54
N ASP A 236 -0.70 -24.91 -4.28
CA ASP A 236 -1.55 -25.27 -5.41
C ASP A 236 -2.64 -26.30 -4.99
N SER A 237 -2.60 -26.75 -3.73
CA SER A 237 -3.61 -27.62 -3.13
C SER A 237 -5.01 -27.00 -3.18
N PRO A 238 -6.07 -27.79 -3.47
CA PRO A 238 -7.45 -27.30 -3.40
C PRO A 238 -7.89 -26.93 -1.97
N TYR A 239 -7.11 -27.31 -0.96
CA TYR A 239 -7.34 -26.98 0.44
C TYR A 239 -6.43 -25.85 0.96
N TRP A 240 -5.63 -25.21 0.09
CA TRP A 240 -4.76 -24.10 0.52
C TRP A 240 -5.60 -22.97 1.11
N GLY A 241 -5.31 -22.59 2.35
CA GLY A 241 -6.02 -21.55 3.09
C GLY A 241 -7.33 -21.98 3.77
N TYR A 242 -7.69 -23.26 3.71
CA TYR A 242 -8.77 -23.78 4.55
C TYR A 242 -8.27 -23.88 6.01
N PRO A 243 -9.08 -23.46 7.02
CA PRO A 243 -8.74 -23.55 8.44
C PRO A 243 -8.48 -24.98 8.95
#